data_AF-A0A9E2I088-F1
#
_entry.id   AF-A0A9E2I088-F1
#
_cell.length_a   1.000
_cell.length_b   1.000
_cell.length_c   1.000
_cell.angle_alpha   90.00
_cell.angle_beta   90.00
_cell.angle_gamma   90.00
#
_symmetry.space_group_name_H-M   'P 1'
#
loop_
_entity.id
_entity.type
_entity.pdbx_description
1 polymer ?
#
loop_
_entity_poly.entity_id
_entity_poly.type
_entity_poly.pdbx_seq_one_letter_code
_entity_poly.pdbx_strand_id
1 'polypeptide(L)'
;MHISDPGHTINRRLHQLYPEEIAERAVNDIIDLIFKYKQRIDSKPYHLSEKDVVLITYGDQVNRDHEASLQTLNDFMDRHLEGIINSIHILPFYPSSSDSGFSVVNYSAVDPHMGSWREIDRISSKYRLMVDGVINHVSQFSDWFKAYLSGDKYFKEFFIELDPATDLSKVVRPRTSPLLSEFTDDSGKIHNIWTTFSRDQVDLNYKNHRVLRNVLDALFYYIEKGATLIRLDAIAFLWKEVGTECVHLPQTHELIQLIREVLHEVAPEVIIITETNVPHYENISYFGSGDDEAQMVYNFALPPLLIHSILHGNTETLTAWAETLTLPSNKVCFFNFTASHDGIGLRPVKGILSDAEIEKLTLMIEEHGGLISYRTEPDGTESPYEINCSYIDALTHPDESDLLRIKRMLLSQGTALAMPGVPGIYFHSLVGSRNYQDGVKHTGINRSINREKYNADWLENELSVQGNLAKTMLDSYKRLISIRSSEAAFNPFGMFRFYDLDPRLFVIEQRDISEEERVLALHNFSDETVTCSIPEEIMLPLNDLLSAYEADTAREVTLEPYQMMWLKGRMNT
;
A
#
# COMPACT_ATOMS: atom_id res chain seq x y z
N MET A 1 -10.97 -13.21 29.74
CA MET A 1 -11.20 -12.04 30.62
C MET A 1 -12.24 -11.18 29.90
N HIS A 2 -13.21 -10.58 30.59
CA HIS A 2 -14.21 -9.73 29.91
C HIS A 2 -13.60 -8.34 29.63
N ILE A 3 -14.02 -7.64 28.57
CA ILE A 3 -13.46 -6.33 28.18
C ILE A 3 -13.62 -5.28 29.30
N SER A 4 -14.68 -5.39 30.11
CA SER A 4 -14.88 -4.50 31.27
C SER A 4 -13.89 -4.72 32.43
N ASP A 5 -13.09 -5.79 32.39
CA ASP A 5 -12.07 -6.05 33.40
C ASP A 5 -10.89 -5.09 33.20
N PRO A 6 -10.43 -4.37 34.25
CA PRO A 6 -9.26 -3.49 34.17
C PRO A 6 -7.97 -4.18 33.68
N GLY A 7 -7.87 -5.50 33.81
CA GLY A 7 -6.74 -6.28 33.30
C GLY A 7 -6.79 -6.54 31.78
N HIS A 8 -7.96 -6.35 31.14
CA HIS A 8 -8.12 -6.61 29.71
C HIS A 8 -7.32 -5.59 28.89
N THR A 9 -6.67 -6.04 27.80
CA THR A 9 -5.81 -5.18 26.97
C THR A 9 -6.58 -3.97 26.43
N ILE A 10 -7.68 -4.17 25.69
CA ILE A 10 -8.59 -3.11 25.21
C ILE A 10 -8.91 -2.07 26.29
N ASN A 11 -9.23 -2.50 27.52
CA ASN A 11 -9.57 -1.62 28.62
C ASN A 11 -8.36 -0.76 29.06
N ARG A 12 -7.19 -1.38 29.22
CA ARG A 12 -5.95 -0.67 29.58
C ARG A 12 -5.56 0.35 28.51
N ARG A 13 -5.66 0.00 27.22
CA ARG A 13 -5.36 0.88 26.09
C ARG A 13 -6.25 2.12 26.09
N LEU A 14 -7.55 1.94 26.32
CA LEU A 14 -8.49 3.06 26.47
C LEU A 14 -8.14 4.00 27.63
N HIS A 15 -7.69 3.45 28.78
CA HIS A 15 -7.26 4.24 29.93
C HIS A 15 -5.90 4.94 29.72
N GLN A 16 -5.10 4.51 28.74
CA GLN A 16 -3.88 5.21 28.32
C GLN A 16 -4.21 6.39 27.40
N LEU A 17 -5.25 6.25 26.56
CA LEU A 17 -5.68 7.28 25.61
C LEU A 17 -6.57 8.35 26.23
N TYR A 18 -7.42 7.97 27.19
CA TYR A 18 -8.49 8.81 27.72
C TYR A 18 -8.46 8.91 29.25
N PRO A 19 -8.91 10.05 29.81
CA PRO A 19 -9.17 10.17 31.25
C PRO A 19 -10.16 9.10 31.73
N GLU A 20 -10.03 8.66 32.99
CA GLU A 20 -10.78 7.55 33.59
C GLU A 20 -12.28 7.54 33.27
N GLU A 21 -13.01 8.63 33.54
CA GLU A 21 -14.46 8.72 33.26
C GLU A 21 -14.80 8.56 31.76
N ILE A 22 -13.93 9.04 30.88
CA ILE A 22 -14.11 8.93 29.42
C ILE A 22 -13.74 7.53 28.96
N ALA A 23 -12.68 6.94 29.51
CA ALA A 23 -12.26 5.58 29.19
C ALA A 23 -13.35 4.56 29.57
N GLU A 24 -13.99 4.69 30.73
CA GLU A 24 -15.11 3.82 31.12
C GLU A 24 -16.29 3.89 30.15
N ARG A 25 -16.61 5.09 29.64
CA ARG A 25 -17.65 5.26 28.61
C ARG A 25 -17.23 4.62 27.30
N ALA A 26 -15.98 4.82 26.89
CA ALA A 26 -15.42 4.22 25.68
C ALA A 26 -15.42 2.68 25.74
N VAL A 27 -15.12 2.10 26.90
CA VAL A 27 -15.19 0.64 27.12
C VAL A 27 -16.61 0.13 26.87
N ASN A 28 -17.62 0.76 27.48
CA ASN A 28 -19.01 0.37 27.27
C ASN A 28 -19.44 0.54 25.80
N ASP A 29 -19.03 1.64 25.18
CA ASP A 29 -19.30 1.91 23.78
C ASP A 29 -18.77 0.80 22.85
N ILE A 30 -17.54 0.35 23.10
CA ILE A 30 -16.89 -0.70 22.32
C ILE A 30 -17.55 -2.07 22.58
N ILE A 31 -17.92 -2.39 23.82
CA ILE A 31 -18.64 -3.64 24.14
C ILE A 31 -19.95 -3.71 23.35
N ASP A 32 -20.72 -2.63 23.33
CA ASP A 32 -21.99 -2.56 22.58
C ASP A 32 -21.76 -2.76 21.08
N LEU A 33 -20.69 -2.16 20.54
CA LEU A 33 -20.34 -2.27 19.12
C LEU A 33 -19.92 -3.70 18.75
N ILE A 34 -19.07 -4.32 19.56
CA ILE A 34 -18.67 -5.72 19.40
C ILE A 34 -19.90 -6.62 19.46
N PHE A 35 -20.82 -6.41 20.41
CA PHE A 35 -22.05 -7.20 20.51
C PHE A 35 -22.94 -7.06 19.27
N LYS A 36 -23.08 -5.84 18.74
CA LYS A 36 -23.83 -5.56 17.50
C LYS A 36 -23.28 -6.37 16.32
N TYR A 37 -21.96 -6.44 16.15
CA TYR A 37 -21.33 -7.06 14.97
C TYR A 37 -21.01 -8.55 15.12
N LYS A 38 -20.81 -9.07 16.34
CA LYS A 38 -20.68 -10.52 16.59
C LYS A 38 -21.85 -11.34 16.05
N GLN A 39 -23.03 -10.72 15.89
CA GLN A 39 -24.22 -11.37 15.33
C GLN A 39 -24.36 -11.22 13.82
N ARG A 40 -23.57 -10.35 13.19
CA ARG A 40 -23.70 -9.95 11.78
C ARG A 40 -22.55 -10.44 10.92
N ILE A 41 -21.37 -10.60 11.52
CA ILE A 41 -20.14 -10.98 10.82
C ILE A 41 -19.91 -12.48 11.01
N ASP A 42 -19.78 -13.18 9.89
CA ASP A 42 -19.36 -14.59 9.83
C ASP A 42 -17.85 -14.64 9.64
N SER A 43 -17.11 -14.72 10.75
CA SER A 43 -15.64 -14.77 10.73
C SER A 43 -15.12 -16.16 10.33
N LYS A 44 -14.16 -16.19 9.41
CA LYS A 44 -13.51 -17.42 8.92
C LYS A 44 -12.00 -17.30 9.05
N PRO A 45 -11.33 -18.21 9.78
CA PRO A 45 -9.87 -18.21 9.87
C PRO A 45 -9.21 -18.23 8.50
N TYR A 46 -8.24 -17.33 8.30
CA TYR A 46 -7.41 -17.28 7.11
C TYR A 46 -5.97 -16.98 7.51
N HIS A 47 -5.02 -17.63 6.86
CA HIS A 47 -3.59 -17.38 7.04
C HIS A 47 -2.99 -17.04 5.69
N LEU A 48 -2.19 -15.96 5.64
CA LEU A 48 -1.47 -15.59 4.43
C LEU A 48 -0.49 -16.70 4.02
N SER A 49 -0.35 -16.93 2.72
CA SER A 49 0.61 -17.88 2.15
C SER A 49 1.25 -17.32 0.88
N GLU A 50 2.12 -18.11 0.25
CA GLU A 50 2.72 -17.86 -1.06
C GLU A 50 1.69 -17.52 -2.16
N LYS A 51 0.43 -17.97 -1.97
CA LYS A 51 -0.71 -17.78 -2.88
C LYS A 51 -1.33 -16.38 -2.80
N ASP A 52 -1.04 -15.63 -1.75
CA ASP A 52 -1.62 -14.30 -1.56
C ASP A 52 -0.92 -13.27 -2.45
N VAL A 53 -1.71 -12.69 -3.34
CA VAL A 53 -1.31 -11.64 -4.28
C VAL A 53 -2.46 -10.64 -4.34
N VAL A 54 -2.16 -9.35 -4.14
CA VAL A 54 -3.18 -8.30 -4.07
C VAL A 54 -3.13 -7.44 -5.33
N LEU A 55 -4.22 -7.38 -6.09
CA LEU A 55 -4.40 -6.38 -7.13
C LEU A 55 -4.81 -5.04 -6.51
N ILE A 56 -4.02 -3.99 -6.70
CA ILE A 56 -4.35 -2.62 -6.32
C ILE A 56 -4.96 -1.92 -7.53
N THR A 57 -6.20 -1.46 -7.40
CA THR A 57 -6.93 -0.86 -8.52
C THR A 57 -7.99 0.12 -8.04
N TYR A 58 -8.31 1.10 -8.88
CA TYR A 58 -9.54 1.86 -8.69
C TYR A 58 -10.77 1.03 -9.09
N GLY A 59 -11.92 1.29 -8.47
CA GLY A 59 -13.20 0.66 -8.82
C GLY A 59 -13.70 1.02 -10.22
N ASP A 60 -13.18 2.09 -10.81
CA ASP A 60 -13.43 2.58 -12.16
C ASP A 60 -12.23 2.44 -13.09
N GLN A 61 -11.27 1.56 -12.78
CA GLN A 61 -10.05 1.43 -13.57
C GLN A 61 -10.31 0.99 -15.02
N VAL A 62 -11.30 0.11 -15.19
CA VAL A 62 -11.85 -0.30 -16.49
C VAL A 62 -13.36 -0.03 -16.48
N ASN A 63 -13.87 0.59 -17.54
CA ASN A 63 -15.27 1.00 -17.62
C ASN A 63 -15.87 0.65 -18.99
N ARG A 64 -17.19 0.43 -19.03
CA ARG A 64 -18.00 0.60 -20.24
C ARG A 64 -19.11 1.61 -19.98
N ASP A 65 -19.59 2.21 -21.06
CA ASP A 65 -20.72 3.12 -20.97
C ASP A 65 -21.97 2.38 -20.49
N HIS A 66 -22.76 3.04 -19.64
CA HIS A 66 -24.07 2.57 -19.15
C HIS A 66 -24.07 1.31 -18.26
N GLU A 67 -22.93 0.91 -17.70
CA GLU A 67 -22.85 -0.10 -16.63
C GLU A 67 -22.08 0.41 -15.42
N ALA A 68 -22.31 -0.21 -14.27
CA ALA A 68 -21.57 0.09 -13.05
C ALA A 68 -20.10 -0.33 -13.22
N SER A 69 -19.15 0.56 -12.94
CA SER A 69 -17.74 0.25 -13.24
C SER A 69 -17.19 -0.94 -12.46
N LEU A 70 -17.69 -1.19 -11.23
CA LEU A 70 -17.30 -2.36 -10.45
C LEU A 70 -17.76 -3.66 -11.11
N GLN A 71 -18.86 -3.64 -11.86
CA GLN A 71 -19.27 -4.80 -12.66
C GLN A 71 -18.26 -5.04 -13.79
N THR A 72 -17.87 -3.99 -14.51
CA THR A 72 -16.85 -4.08 -15.57
C THR A 72 -15.52 -4.60 -15.03
N LEU A 73 -15.08 -4.08 -13.88
CA LEU A 73 -13.87 -4.51 -13.20
C LEU A 73 -13.95 -5.98 -12.80
N ASN A 74 -15.06 -6.41 -12.18
CA ASN A 74 -15.28 -7.82 -11.85
C ASN A 74 -15.15 -8.72 -13.08
N ASP A 75 -15.81 -8.35 -14.19
CA ASP A 75 -15.79 -9.17 -15.40
C ASP A 75 -14.39 -9.21 -16.07
N PHE A 76 -13.61 -8.13 -15.97
CA PHE A 76 -12.21 -8.12 -16.41
C PHE A 76 -11.35 -9.06 -15.56
N MET A 77 -11.48 -9.01 -14.23
CA MET A 77 -10.73 -9.87 -13.33
C MET A 77 -11.10 -11.34 -13.48
N ASP A 78 -12.39 -11.65 -13.58
CA ASP A 78 -12.88 -13.01 -13.82
C ASP A 78 -12.27 -13.59 -15.11
N ARG A 79 -12.18 -12.77 -16.17
CA ARG A 79 -11.63 -13.20 -17.47
C ARG A 79 -10.13 -13.42 -17.43
N HIS A 80 -9.38 -12.51 -16.78
CA HIS A 80 -7.93 -12.44 -16.95
C HIS A 80 -7.12 -12.89 -15.74
N LEU A 81 -7.67 -12.83 -14.53
CA LEU A 81 -6.92 -12.93 -13.27
C LEU A 81 -7.44 -14.01 -12.32
N GLU A 82 -8.62 -14.60 -12.58
CA GLU A 82 -9.14 -15.74 -11.81
C GLU A 82 -8.11 -16.89 -11.75
N GLY A 83 -7.85 -17.39 -10.54
CA GLY A 83 -6.84 -18.43 -10.27
C GLY A 83 -5.39 -17.94 -10.26
N ILE A 84 -5.13 -16.67 -10.56
CA ILE A 84 -3.79 -16.06 -10.57
C ILE A 84 -3.63 -15.07 -9.42
N ILE A 85 -4.66 -14.26 -9.18
CA ILE A 85 -4.72 -13.28 -8.08
C ILE A 85 -5.92 -13.65 -7.21
N ASN A 86 -5.72 -13.70 -5.90
CA ASN A 86 -6.76 -14.11 -4.94
C ASN A 86 -7.33 -12.93 -4.12
N SER A 87 -6.71 -11.76 -4.18
CA SER A 87 -7.05 -10.60 -3.36
C SER A 87 -7.09 -9.32 -4.21
N ILE A 88 -7.97 -8.39 -3.84
CA ILE A 88 -8.12 -7.10 -4.50
C ILE A 88 -8.21 -5.98 -3.47
N HIS A 89 -7.38 -4.95 -3.65
CA HIS A 89 -7.53 -3.65 -3.04
C HIS A 89 -8.27 -2.72 -3.99
N ILE A 90 -9.54 -2.49 -3.70
CA ILE A 90 -10.34 -1.46 -4.38
C ILE A 90 -10.07 -0.16 -3.64
N LEU A 91 -9.33 0.74 -4.29
CA LEU A 91 -9.12 2.11 -3.83
C LEU A 91 -10.46 2.80 -3.58
N PRO A 92 -10.52 3.87 -2.77
CA PRO A 92 -11.75 4.28 -2.11
C PRO A 92 -12.92 4.43 -3.10
N PHE A 93 -13.89 3.52 -2.98
CA PHE A 93 -15.08 3.44 -3.83
C PHE A 93 -16.31 4.11 -3.21
N TYR A 94 -16.11 4.81 -2.09
CA TYR A 94 -17.15 5.54 -1.38
C TYR A 94 -17.47 6.86 -2.12
N PRO A 95 -18.68 7.42 -1.94
CA PRO A 95 -18.94 8.80 -2.35
C PRO A 95 -17.89 9.73 -1.74
N SER A 96 -17.25 10.54 -2.60
CA SER A 96 -16.16 11.44 -2.22
C SER A 96 -16.29 12.78 -2.94
N SER A 97 -15.65 13.82 -2.40
CA SER A 97 -15.69 15.18 -2.99
C SER A 97 -14.41 15.59 -3.70
N SER A 98 -13.29 14.95 -3.38
CA SER A 98 -11.98 15.23 -3.99
C SER A 98 -10.98 14.09 -3.73
N ASP A 99 -9.74 14.30 -4.17
CA ASP A 99 -8.60 13.41 -3.96
C ASP A 99 -8.85 11.96 -4.41
N SER A 100 -9.55 11.79 -5.54
CA SER A 100 -9.78 10.47 -6.16
C SER A 100 -10.35 9.41 -5.19
N GLY A 101 -11.25 9.80 -4.28
CA GLY A 101 -11.86 8.89 -3.31
C GLY A 101 -11.44 9.13 -1.85
N PHE A 102 -10.30 9.78 -1.61
CA PHE A 102 -9.75 9.94 -0.26
C PHE A 102 -10.38 11.07 0.56
N SER A 103 -11.21 11.92 -0.04
CA SER A 103 -12.07 12.85 0.71
C SER A 103 -13.48 12.27 0.86
N VAL A 104 -13.65 11.35 1.83
CA VAL A 104 -14.87 10.54 1.98
C VAL A 104 -16.06 11.36 2.50
N VAL A 105 -17.18 11.31 1.77
CA VAL A 105 -18.45 11.95 2.14
C VAL A 105 -19.32 11.01 2.96
N ASN A 106 -19.38 9.72 2.59
CA ASN A 106 -20.24 8.74 3.26
C ASN A 106 -19.62 7.34 3.27
N TYR A 107 -19.19 6.89 4.45
CA TYR A 107 -18.61 5.56 4.66
C TYR A 107 -19.60 4.41 4.45
N SER A 108 -20.91 4.63 4.53
CA SER A 108 -21.92 3.56 4.45
C SER A 108 -22.40 3.27 3.03
N ALA A 109 -21.90 3.99 2.02
CA ALA A 109 -22.36 3.92 0.64
C ALA A 109 -21.22 3.61 -0.34
N VAL A 110 -21.58 3.08 -1.49
CA VAL A 110 -20.71 2.97 -2.68
C VAL A 110 -21.04 4.14 -3.59
N ASP A 111 -20.05 4.69 -4.29
CA ASP A 111 -20.25 5.73 -5.29
C ASP A 111 -21.26 5.23 -6.35
N PRO A 112 -22.36 5.96 -6.60
CA PRO A 112 -23.39 5.52 -7.53
C PRO A 112 -22.90 5.27 -8.96
N HIS A 113 -21.82 5.92 -9.40
CA HIS A 113 -21.19 5.64 -10.70
C HIS A 113 -20.51 4.26 -10.71
N MET A 114 -19.92 3.88 -9.58
CA MET A 114 -19.25 2.59 -9.41
C MET A 114 -20.22 1.44 -9.18
N GLY A 115 -21.40 1.72 -8.61
CA GLY A 115 -22.49 0.77 -8.40
C GLY A 115 -23.04 0.81 -6.98
N SER A 116 -23.14 -0.35 -6.36
CA SER A 116 -23.68 -0.53 -5.01
C SER A 116 -22.91 -1.60 -4.24
N TRP A 117 -23.30 -1.85 -2.99
CA TRP A 117 -22.77 -2.99 -2.23
C TRP A 117 -23.01 -4.34 -2.93
N ARG A 118 -23.98 -4.46 -3.85
CA ARG A 118 -24.19 -5.68 -4.63
C ARG A 118 -22.97 -6.04 -5.48
N GLU A 119 -22.35 -5.04 -6.11
CA GLU A 119 -21.17 -5.24 -6.95
C GLU A 119 -19.94 -5.58 -6.08
N ILE A 120 -19.81 -4.93 -4.91
CA ILE A 120 -18.77 -5.27 -3.93
C ILE A 120 -18.95 -6.71 -3.40
N ASP A 121 -20.17 -7.10 -3.03
CA ASP A 121 -20.50 -8.46 -2.55
C ASP A 121 -20.17 -9.52 -3.62
N ARG A 122 -20.38 -9.20 -4.91
CA ARG A 122 -20.01 -10.09 -6.01
C ARG A 122 -18.50 -10.27 -6.10
N ILE A 123 -17.72 -9.19 -5.98
CA ILE A 123 -16.25 -9.25 -5.99
C ILE A 123 -15.74 -10.01 -4.75
N SER A 124 -16.23 -9.66 -3.55
CA SER A 124 -15.76 -10.24 -2.29
C SER A 124 -16.13 -11.73 -2.13
N SER A 125 -17.10 -12.23 -2.89
CA SER A 125 -17.44 -13.66 -2.94
C SER A 125 -16.36 -14.53 -3.61
N LYS A 126 -15.48 -13.94 -4.43
CA LYS A 126 -14.42 -14.63 -5.18
C LYS A 126 -13.02 -14.20 -4.78
N TYR A 127 -12.85 -12.93 -4.40
CA TYR A 127 -11.57 -12.33 -4.06
C TYR A 127 -11.60 -11.83 -2.63
N ARG A 128 -10.48 -11.94 -1.92
CA ARG A 128 -10.34 -11.27 -0.63
C ARG A 128 -10.32 -9.76 -0.85
N LEU A 129 -11.25 -9.07 -0.22
CA LEU A 129 -11.41 -7.63 -0.39
C LEU A 129 -10.56 -6.86 0.62
N MET A 130 -9.67 -6.02 0.11
CA MET A 130 -9.00 -4.94 0.83
C MET A 130 -9.71 -3.62 0.52
N VAL A 131 -10.00 -2.84 1.57
CA VAL A 131 -10.60 -1.51 1.46
C VAL A 131 -9.77 -0.48 2.21
N ASP A 132 -9.88 0.78 1.81
CA ASP A 132 -9.31 1.90 2.56
C ASP A 132 -10.19 2.25 3.76
N GLY A 133 -9.60 2.14 4.94
CA GLY A 133 -10.02 2.84 6.15
C GLY A 133 -9.46 4.25 6.14
N VAL A 134 -10.11 5.15 5.39
CA VAL A 134 -9.78 6.59 5.40
C VAL A 134 -10.29 7.20 6.70
N ILE A 135 -9.51 7.08 7.77
CA ILE A 135 -9.95 7.37 9.14
C ILE A 135 -9.23 8.55 9.78
N ASN A 136 -8.20 9.15 9.15
CA ASN A 136 -7.61 10.37 9.69
C ASN A 136 -8.54 11.59 9.52
N HIS A 137 -9.26 11.64 8.41
CA HIS A 137 -10.04 12.79 7.97
C HIS A 137 -11.28 12.36 7.20
N VAL A 138 -12.23 13.28 7.06
CA VAL A 138 -13.44 13.15 6.21
C VAL A 138 -13.57 14.36 5.29
N SER A 139 -14.43 14.24 4.29
CA SER A 139 -14.84 15.39 3.49
C SER A 139 -15.52 16.46 4.34
N GLN A 140 -15.29 17.75 4.01
CA GLN A 140 -16.10 18.86 4.52
C GLN A 140 -17.59 18.72 4.16
N PHE A 141 -17.93 17.91 3.16
CA PHE A 141 -19.32 17.63 2.78
C PHE A 141 -19.89 16.38 3.46
N SER A 142 -19.14 15.73 4.36
CA SER A 142 -19.62 14.60 5.14
C SER A 142 -20.77 15.00 6.08
N ASP A 143 -21.63 14.04 6.39
CA ASP A 143 -22.73 14.26 7.33
C ASP A 143 -22.22 14.61 8.74
N TRP A 144 -21.04 14.10 9.12
CA TRP A 144 -20.40 14.42 10.40
C TRP A 144 -20.00 15.89 10.48
N PHE A 145 -19.38 16.44 9.42
CA PHE A 145 -18.96 17.83 9.41
C PHE A 145 -20.14 18.80 9.26
N LYS A 146 -21.13 18.44 8.45
CA LYS A 146 -22.41 19.19 8.38
C LYS A 146 -23.11 19.23 9.74
N ALA A 147 -23.18 18.10 10.45
CA ALA A 147 -23.78 18.04 11.77
C ALA A 147 -23.01 18.92 12.79
N TYR A 148 -21.67 18.90 12.72
CA TYR A 148 -20.83 19.82 13.50
C TYR A 148 -21.16 21.29 13.24
N LEU A 149 -21.24 21.71 11.97
CA LEU A 149 -21.58 23.11 11.59
C LEU A 149 -23.04 23.48 11.92
N SER A 150 -23.93 22.51 12.05
CA SER A 150 -25.31 22.76 12.53
C SER A 150 -25.43 22.90 14.05
N GLY A 151 -24.33 22.69 14.78
CA GLY A 151 -24.30 22.76 16.24
C GLY A 151 -24.82 21.50 16.95
N ASP A 152 -24.82 20.35 16.28
CA ASP A 152 -25.19 19.08 16.90
C ASP A 152 -24.24 18.75 18.07
N LYS A 153 -24.82 18.54 19.26
CA LYS A 153 -24.06 18.26 20.49
C LYS A 153 -23.28 16.95 20.44
N TYR A 154 -23.70 15.98 19.64
CA TYR A 154 -22.99 14.73 19.45
C TYR A 154 -21.66 14.97 18.73
N PHE A 155 -21.68 15.83 17.71
CA PHE A 155 -20.55 16.10 16.80
C PHE A 155 -19.66 17.28 17.22
N LYS A 156 -20.04 18.04 18.25
CA LYS A 156 -19.34 19.26 18.71
C LYS A 156 -17.81 19.15 18.83
N GLU A 157 -17.29 17.98 19.19
CA GLU A 157 -15.85 17.74 19.39
C GLU A 157 -15.29 16.68 18.41
N PHE A 158 -15.94 16.47 17.27
CA PHE A 158 -15.47 15.52 16.25
C PHE A 158 -14.32 16.06 15.41
N PHE A 159 -14.16 17.39 15.38
CA PHE A 159 -13.14 18.09 14.60
C PHE A 159 -12.30 18.97 15.52
N ILE A 160 -11.16 19.41 15.01
CA ILE A 160 -10.16 20.16 15.78
C ILE A 160 -10.29 21.65 15.42
N GLU A 161 -11.00 22.41 16.25
CA GLU A 161 -11.06 23.88 16.16
C GLU A 161 -9.92 24.49 16.99
N LEU A 162 -9.14 25.39 16.39
CA LEU A 162 -8.05 26.12 17.07
C LEU A 162 -8.16 27.62 16.85
N ASP A 163 -7.53 28.40 17.72
CA ASP A 163 -7.30 29.83 17.44
C ASP A 163 -6.30 29.96 16.28
N PRO A 164 -6.55 30.77 15.24
CA PRO A 164 -5.57 31.06 14.17
C PRO A 164 -4.21 31.53 14.66
N ALA A 165 -4.12 32.12 15.86
CA ALA A 165 -2.89 32.55 16.49
C ALA A 165 -2.12 31.42 17.20
N THR A 166 -2.65 30.20 17.23
CA THR A 166 -1.98 29.04 17.84
C THR A 166 -0.67 28.74 17.11
N ASP A 167 0.42 28.58 17.85
CA ASP A 167 1.72 28.22 17.28
C ASP A 167 1.71 26.74 16.83
N LEU A 168 1.71 26.54 15.51
CA LEU A 168 1.77 25.24 14.85
C LEU A 168 3.11 25.01 14.12
N SER A 169 4.14 25.82 14.43
CA SER A 169 5.44 25.79 13.73
C SER A 169 6.17 24.44 13.80
N LYS A 170 5.90 23.64 14.83
CA LYS A 170 6.50 22.31 15.02
C LYS A 170 5.82 21.19 14.23
N VAL A 171 4.61 21.41 13.73
CA VAL A 171 3.83 20.37 13.06
C VAL A 171 4.49 19.98 11.75
N VAL A 172 4.67 18.69 11.51
CA VAL A 172 5.17 18.19 10.22
C VAL A 172 4.05 18.31 9.19
N ARG A 173 4.32 19.04 8.11
CA ARG A 173 3.33 19.31 7.06
C ARG A 173 3.61 18.47 5.82
N PRO A 174 2.66 17.63 5.37
CA PRO A 174 2.82 16.90 4.11
C PRO A 174 2.60 17.78 2.87
N ARG A 175 1.93 18.94 3.04
CA ARG A 175 1.59 19.89 1.98
C ARG A 175 1.99 21.32 2.35
N THR A 176 2.14 22.18 1.35
CA THR A 176 2.47 23.60 1.53
C THR A 176 1.28 24.47 1.91
N SER A 177 0.04 23.95 1.83
CA SER A 177 -1.21 24.62 2.21
C SER A 177 -1.34 24.85 3.73
N PRO A 178 -1.98 25.94 4.19
CA PRO A 178 -2.20 26.19 5.62
C PRO A 178 -2.85 25.02 6.35
N LEU A 179 -2.49 24.82 7.63
CA LEU A 179 -3.05 23.76 8.48
C LEU A 179 -4.45 24.04 8.99
N LEU A 180 -4.87 25.31 9.01
CA LEU A 180 -6.20 25.73 9.45
C LEU A 180 -6.99 26.30 8.28
N SER A 181 -8.24 25.86 8.16
CA SER A 181 -9.20 26.34 7.17
C SER A 181 -10.43 26.96 7.86
N GLU A 182 -10.88 28.10 7.35
CA GLU A 182 -12.07 28.79 7.86
C GLU A 182 -13.37 28.19 7.31
N PHE A 183 -14.31 27.89 8.21
CA PHE A 183 -15.67 27.45 7.90
C PHE A 183 -16.68 28.29 8.68
N THR A 184 -17.87 28.48 8.11
CA THR A 184 -18.94 29.24 8.74
C THR A 184 -20.07 28.30 9.13
N ASP A 185 -20.49 28.36 10.38
CA ASP A 185 -21.61 27.58 10.90
C ASP A 185 -22.98 28.18 10.52
N ASP A 186 -24.06 27.47 10.82
CA ASP A 186 -25.43 27.90 10.50
C ASP A 186 -25.83 29.20 11.22
N SER A 187 -25.11 29.59 12.28
CA SER A 187 -25.31 30.83 13.04
C SER A 187 -24.48 32.01 12.53
N GLY A 188 -23.61 31.79 11.53
CA GLY A 188 -22.68 32.77 10.99
C GLY A 188 -21.36 32.90 11.76
N LYS A 189 -21.09 32.02 12.73
CA LYS A 189 -19.81 31.97 13.46
C LYS A 189 -18.74 31.34 12.57
N ILE A 190 -17.53 31.92 12.59
CA ILE A 190 -16.36 31.36 11.92
C ILE A 190 -15.67 30.36 12.86
N HIS A 191 -15.33 29.19 12.32
CA HIS A 191 -14.54 28.14 12.94
C HIS A 191 -13.25 27.92 12.12
N ASN A 192 -12.13 27.76 12.79
CA ASN A 192 -10.84 27.47 12.16
C ASN A 192 -10.48 26.02 12.42
N ILE A 193 -10.67 25.18 11.41
CA ILE A 193 -10.60 23.72 11.54
C ILE A 193 -9.29 23.19 10.97
N TRP A 194 -8.70 22.22 11.66
CA TRP A 194 -7.50 21.51 11.22
C TRP A 194 -7.74 20.71 9.93
N THR A 195 -6.91 20.96 8.93
CA THR A 195 -6.97 20.35 7.59
C THR A 195 -5.55 20.03 7.12
N THR A 196 -5.04 18.84 7.49
CA THR A 196 -3.63 18.42 7.25
C THR A 196 -3.28 18.37 5.77
N PHE A 197 -4.20 17.91 4.94
CA PHE A 197 -3.96 17.61 3.53
C PHE A 197 -4.52 18.68 2.59
N SER A 198 -5.79 19.01 2.74
CA SER A 198 -6.46 20.04 1.96
C SER A 198 -7.66 20.58 2.72
N ARG A 199 -8.15 21.77 2.34
CA ARG A 199 -9.38 22.35 2.91
C ARG A 199 -10.57 21.38 2.88
N ASP A 200 -10.63 20.51 1.88
CA ASP A 200 -11.73 19.56 1.73
C ASP A 200 -11.63 18.38 2.70
N GLN A 201 -10.44 18.10 3.22
CA GLN A 201 -10.14 16.99 4.12
C GLN A 201 -10.01 17.52 5.55
N VAL A 202 -11.09 17.44 6.32
CA VAL A 202 -11.17 17.90 7.71
C VAL A 202 -10.76 16.77 8.67
N ASP A 203 -9.73 17.01 9.48
CA ASP A 203 -9.16 16.00 10.36
C ASP A 203 -10.09 15.66 11.55
N LEU A 204 -10.19 14.36 11.84
CA LEU A 204 -10.97 13.84 12.96
C LEU A 204 -10.20 13.99 14.29
N ASN A 205 -10.93 14.32 15.35
CA ASN A 205 -10.40 14.53 16.69
C ASN A 205 -10.47 13.27 17.56
N TYR A 206 -9.43 12.45 17.52
CA TYR A 206 -9.38 11.20 18.29
C TYR A 206 -9.25 11.34 19.81
N LYS A 207 -9.03 12.57 20.33
CA LYS A 207 -9.16 12.85 21.77
C LYS A 207 -10.61 12.67 22.27
N ASN A 208 -11.58 12.67 21.36
CA ASN A 208 -12.97 12.35 21.66
C ASN A 208 -13.27 10.87 21.35
N HIS A 209 -13.58 10.08 22.38
CA HIS A 209 -13.88 8.65 22.25
C HIS A 209 -15.02 8.33 21.27
N ARG A 210 -15.94 9.28 21.03
CA ARG A 210 -17.04 9.09 20.07
C ARG A 210 -16.54 9.01 18.63
N VAL A 211 -15.45 9.70 18.30
CA VAL A 211 -14.81 9.58 16.98
C VAL A 211 -14.33 8.15 16.77
N LEU A 212 -13.60 7.59 17.76
CA LEU A 212 -13.16 6.19 17.73
C LEU A 212 -14.35 5.23 17.57
N ARG A 213 -15.44 5.42 18.33
CA ARG A 213 -16.66 4.61 18.21
C ARG A 213 -17.24 4.63 16.78
N ASN A 214 -17.39 5.80 16.17
CA ASN A 214 -17.98 5.91 14.83
C ASN A 214 -17.06 5.36 13.73
N VAL A 215 -15.75 5.53 13.89
CA VAL A 215 -14.76 4.94 13.01
C VAL A 215 -14.79 3.42 13.09
N LEU A 216 -14.79 2.84 14.29
CA LEU A 216 -14.91 1.39 14.47
C LEU A 216 -16.23 0.87 13.87
N ASP A 217 -17.33 1.61 13.99
CA ASP A 217 -18.60 1.24 13.36
C ASP A 217 -18.49 1.17 11.84
N ALA A 218 -17.79 2.13 11.21
CA ALA A 218 -17.52 2.12 9.77
C ALA A 218 -16.60 0.94 9.36
N LEU A 219 -15.54 0.67 10.12
CA LEU A 219 -14.64 -0.45 9.85
C LEU A 219 -15.34 -1.81 9.99
N PHE A 220 -16.15 -1.99 11.04
CA PHE A 220 -16.98 -3.19 11.19
C PHE A 220 -18.01 -3.32 10.09
N TYR A 221 -18.59 -2.21 9.61
CA TYR A 221 -19.50 -2.25 8.47
C TYR A 221 -18.79 -2.74 7.20
N TYR A 222 -17.54 -2.35 6.96
CA TYR A 222 -16.77 -2.90 5.84
C TYR A 222 -16.54 -4.40 5.97
N ILE A 223 -16.23 -4.88 7.17
CA ILE A 223 -16.04 -6.32 7.45
C ILE A 223 -17.37 -7.08 7.27
N GLU A 224 -18.49 -6.51 7.73
CA GLU A 224 -19.84 -7.05 7.48
C GLU A 224 -20.13 -7.16 5.96
N LYS A 225 -19.54 -6.27 5.15
CA LYS A 225 -19.63 -6.29 3.68
C LYS A 225 -18.53 -7.11 2.98
N GLY A 226 -17.77 -7.90 3.73
CA GLY A 226 -16.80 -8.86 3.19
C GLY A 226 -15.37 -8.33 3.07
N ALA A 227 -15.04 -7.16 3.62
CA ALA A 227 -13.65 -6.74 3.74
C ALA A 227 -12.88 -7.68 4.69
N THR A 228 -11.76 -8.20 4.23
CA THR A 228 -10.87 -9.07 5.02
C THR A 228 -9.47 -8.46 5.21
N LEU A 229 -9.18 -7.36 4.51
CA LEU A 229 -8.03 -6.52 4.76
C LEU A 229 -8.47 -5.05 4.82
N ILE A 230 -7.82 -4.27 5.68
CA ILE A 230 -8.11 -2.84 5.85
C ILE A 230 -6.81 -2.07 5.73
N ARG A 231 -6.70 -1.21 4.73
CA ARG A 231 -5.61 -0.26 4.58
C ARG A 231 -5.92 1.00 5.38
N LEU A 232 -5.09 1.31 6.36
CA LEU A 232 -5.19 2.52 7.17
C LEU A 232 -4.45 3.66 6.45
N ASP A 233 -5.24 4.54 5.86
CA ASP A 233 -4.75 5.68 5.08
C ASP A 233 -4.25 6.82 5.97
N ALA A 234 -3.13 7.45 5.59
CA ALA A 234 -2.59 8.63 6.26
C ALA A 234 -2.44 8.45 7.79
N ILE A 235 -2.17 7.21 8.23
CA ILE A 235 -2.39 6.82 9.61
C ILE A 235 -1.44 7.50 10.60
N ALA A 236 -0.27 7.96 10.12
CA ALA A 236 0.71 8.61 10.96
C ALA A 236 0.22 9.91 11.62
N PHE A 237 -0.78 10.57 11.04
CA PHE A 237 -1.32 11.87 11.50
C PHE A 237 -2.54 11.74 12.45
N LEU A 238 -2.88 10.51 12.87
CA LEU A 238 -4.12 10.21 13.57
C LEU A 238 -4.31 11.00 14.88
N TRP A 239 -3.23 11.22 15.63
CA TRP A 239 -3.24 11.96 16.89
C TRP A 239 -2.55 13.32 16.80
N LYS A 240 -3.14 14.34 17.43
CA LYS A 240 -2.73 15.74 17.31
C LYS A 240 -2.45 16.33 18.69
N GLU A 241 -1.25 16.84 18.89
CA GLU A 241 -0.82 17.49 20.13
C GLU A 241 -0.04 18.78 19.80
N VAL A 242 -0.62 19.94 20.12
CA VAL A 242 0.01 21.24 19.85
C VAL A 242 1.36 21.32 20.56
N GLY A 243 2.38 21.81 19.84
CA GLY A 243 3.75 21.86 20.33
C GLY A 243 4.57 20.59 20.08
N THR A 244 4.01 19.61 19.38
CA THR A 244 4.70 18.41 18.86
C THR A 244 4.69 18.39 17.33
N GLU A 245 5.25 17.34 16.73
CA GLU A 245 5.25 17.14 15.28
C GLU A 245 3.89 16.64 14.74
N CYS A 246 2.98 16.18 15.60
CA CYS A 246 1.67 15.61 15.25
C CYS A 246 1.74 14.46 14.21
N VAL A 247 2.84 13.72 14.21
CA VAL A 247 3.06 12.56 13.35
C VAL A 247 3.79 11.49 14.16
N HIS A 248 3.44 10.21 13.98
CA HIS A 248 4.03 9.06 14.70
C HIS A 248 3.94 9.15 16.24
N LEU A 249 2.98 9.90 16.78
CA LEU A 249 2.85 10.03 18.23
C LEU A 249 2.55 8.67 18.89
N PRO A 250 2.99 8.41 20.13
CA PRO A 250 2.70 7.17 20.84
C PRO A 250 1.20 6.83 20.88
N GLN A 251 0.34 7.84 20.98
CA GLN A 251 -1.11 7.69 20.94
C GLN A 251 -1.63 7.20 19.58
N THR A 252 -0.94 7.52 18.47
CA THR A 252 -1.26 6.99 17.15
C THR A 252 -1.05 5.47 17.14
N HIS A 253 0.12 5.00 17.60
CA HIS A 253 0.42 3.57 17.71
C HIS A 253 -0.60 2.86 18.64
N GLU A 254 -0.84 3.42 19.81
CA GLU A 254 -1.78 2.89 20.80
C GLU A 254 -3.20 2.74 20.23
N LEU A 255 -3.64 3.71 19.42
CA LEU A 255 -4.94 3.70 18.78
C LEU A 255 -5.04 2.64 17.67
N ILE A 256 -3.99 2.42 16.88
CA ILE A 256 -3.96 1.36 15.86
C ILE A 256 -3.99 -0.02 16.54
N GLN A 257 -3.22 -0.19 17.62
CA GLN A 257 -3.21 -1.42 18.41
C GLN A 257 -4.59 -1.72 19.02
N LEU A 258 -5.24 -0.68 19.56
CA LEU A 258 -6.62 -0.77 20.04
C LEU A 258 -7.60 -1.12 18.92
N ILE A 259 -7.51 -0.48 17.74
CA ILE A 259 -8.36 -0.78 16.58
C ILE A 259 -8.22 -2.26 16.22
N ARG A 260 -6.98 -2.77 16.09
CA ARG A 260 -6.73 -4.19 15.80
C ARG A 260 -7.41 -5.11 16.81
N GLU A 261 -7.14 -4.91 18.10
CA GLU A 261 -7.69 -5.76 19.16
C GLU A 261 -9.22 -5.77 19.14
N VAL A 262 -9.85 -4.62 18.94
CA VAL A 262 -11.31 -4.49 18.88
C VAL A 262 -11.88 -5.21 17.65
N LEU A 263 -11.26 -5.06 16.49
CA LEU A 263 -11.71 -5.76 15.28
C LEU A 263 -11.56 -7.29 15.45
N HIS A 264 -10.46 -7.74 16.06
CA HIS A 264 -10.16 -9.16 16.28
C HIS A 264 -11.07 -9.85 17.29
N GLU A 265 -11.76 -9.10 18.14
CA GLU A 265 -12.84 -9.66 18.97
C GLU A 265 -14.00 -10.21 18.14
N VAL A 266 -14.18 -9.73 16.90
CA VAL A 266 -15.27 -10.14 16.00
C VAL A 266 -14.76 -10.91 14.80
N ALA A 267 -13.64 -10.48 14.22
CA ALA A 267 -13.07 -10.99 12.98
C ALA A 267 -11.53 -11.11 13.09
N PRO A 268 -11.01 -12.14 13.79
CA PRO A 268 -9.57 -12.34 14.01
C PRO A 268 -8.75 -12.54 12.73
N GLU A 269 -9.37 -12.88 11.61
CA GLU A 269 -8.72 -13.04 10.29
C GLU A 269 -8.43 -11.70 9.59
N VAL A 270 -9.04 -10.59 10.05
CA VAL A 270 -8.88 -9.29 9.40
C VAL A 270 -7.45 -8.81 9.54
N ILE A 271 -6.86 -8.44 8.41
CA ILE A 271 -5.48 -7.97 8.30
C ILE A 271 -5.49 -6.45 8.20
N ILE A 272 -4.77 -5.79 9.11
CA ILE A 272 -4.51 -4.35 9.03
C ILE A 272 -3.20 -4.13 8.28
N ILE A 273 -3.25 -3.25 7.29
CA ILE A 273 -2.08 -2.70 6.63
C ILE A 273 -2.01 -1.20 6.88
N THR A 274 -0.86 -0.69 7.34
CA THR A 274 -0.65 0.75 7.49
C THR A 274 0.00 1.32 6.26
N GLU A 275 -0.47 2.49 5.83
CA GLU A 275 0.24 3.30 4.85
C GLU A 275 0.98 4.46 5.51
N THR A 276 2.31 4.42 5.43
CA THR A 276 3.19 5.48 5.92
C THR A 276 4.38 5.71 4.97
N ASN A 277 4.21 6.62 4.01
CA ASN A 277 5.27 7.04 3.08
C ASN A 277 6.30 7.98 3.75
N VAL A 278 7.11 7.41 4.63
CA VAL A 278 8.08 8.07 5.51
C VAL A 278 9.43 7.33 5.46
N PRO A 279 10.53 7.88 6.03
CA PRO A 279 11.79 7.14 6.16
C PRO A 279 11.60 5.70 6.65
N HIS A 280 12.38 4.77 6.09
CA HIS A 280 12.14 3.33 6.26
C HIS A 280 11.96 2.88 7.72
N TYR A 281 12.80 3.40 8.65
CA TYR A 281 12.73 3.04 10.07
C TYR A 281 11.43 3.49 10.76
N GLU A 282 10.83 4.61 10.32
CA GLU A 282 9.54 5.11 10.84
C GLU A 282 8.37 4.32 10.29
N ASN A 283 8.49 3.79 9.07
CA ASN A 283 7.45 2.97 8.45
C ASN A 283 7.34 1.60 9.11
N ILE A 284 8.48 0.95 9.40
CA ILE A 284 8.49 -0.38 10.02
C ILE A 284 8.12 -0.37 11.52
N SER A 285 8.12 0.79 12.18
CA SER A 285 7.69 0.87 13.58
C SER A 285 6.21 0.50 13.78
N TYR A 286 5.39 0.59 12.72
CA TYR A 286 3.97 0.23 12.74
C TYR A 286 3.71 -1.28 12.77
N PHE A 287 4.74 -2.11 12.68
CA PHE A 287 4.60 -3.51 13.09
C PHE A 287 4.37 -3.64 14.61
N GLY A 288 4.66 -2.60 15.40
CA GLY A 288 4.59 -2.64 16.86
C GLY A 288 5.55 -3.68 17.42
N SER A 289 5.05 -4.54 18.31
CA SER A 289 5.80 -5.71 18.80
C SER A 289 5.85 -6.87 17.80
N GLY A 290 5.16 -6.75 16.67
CA GLY A 290 4.90 -7.86 15.74
C GLY A 290 3.64 -8.67 16.09
N ASP A 291 2.94 -8.35 17.17
CA ASP A 291 1.76 -9.07 17.64
C ASP A 291 0.51 -8.21 17.81
N ASP A 292 0.68 -6.89 17.91
CA ASP A 292 -0.34 -6.00 18.47
C ASP A 292 -0.75 -4.83 17.58
N GLU A 293 0.01 -4.48 16.54
CA GLU A 293 -0.27 -3.32 15.68
C GLU A 293 -0.63 -3.71 14.23
N ALA A 294 0.09 -3.29 13.19
CA ALA A 294 -0.21 -3.71 11.82
C ALA A 294 0.35 -5.10 11.52
N GLN A 295 -0.41 -5.94 10.82
CA GLN A 295 0.10 -7.21 10.31
C GLN A 295 0.94 -7.03 9.04
N MET A 296 0.67 -5.98 8.27
CA MET A 296 1.42 -5.65 7.08
C MET A 296 1.80 -4.16 7.08
N VAL A 297 2.96 -3.84 6.51
CA VAL A 297 3.36 -2.47 6.19
C VAL A 297 3.83 -2.41 4.75
N TYR A 298 3.52 -1.32 4.05
CA TYR A 298 4.02 -1.09 2.69
C TYR A 298 5.55 -1.04 2.68
N ASN A 299 6.18 -1.68 1.70
CA ASN A 299 7.62 -1.59 1.50
C ASN A 299 8.01 -0.37 0.65
N PHE A 300 7.80 0.83 1.20
CA PHE A 300 7.91 2.08 0.45
C PHE A 300 9.31 2.43 -0.09
N ALA A 301 10.37 1.85 0.49
CA ALA A 301 11.73 2.03 -0.03
C ALA A 301 12.00 1.20 -1.29
N LEU A 302 11.26 0.11 -1.50
CA LEU A 302 11.48 -0.81 -2.62
C LEU A 302 11.30 -0.15 -4.00
N PRO A 303 10.18 0.55 -4.32
CA PRO A 303 10.01 1.15 -5.65
C PRO A 303 11.13 2.08 -6.11
N PRO A 304 11.53 3.14 -5.36
CA PRO A 304 12.58 4.04 -5.82
C PRO A 304 13.95 3.35 -5.89
N LEU A 305 14.24 2.38 -5.02
CA LEU A 305 15.50 1.62 -5.07
C LEU A 305 15.57 0.71 -6.29
N LEU A 306 14.47 0.05 -6.67
CA LEU A 306 14.42 -0.75 -7.90
C LEU A 306 14.63 0.12 -9.14
N ILE A 307 14.01 1.29 -9.21
CA ILE A 307 14.24 2.24 -10.31
C ILE A 307 15.71 2.66 -10.32
N HIS A 308 16.23 3.12 -9.18
CA HIS A 308 17.63 3.55 -9.06
C HIS A 308 18.59 2.45 -9.55
N SER A 309 18.42 1.22 -9.08
CA SER A 309 19.30 0.10 -9.42
C SER A 309 19.23 -0.31 -10.88
N ILE A 310 18.04 -0.31 -11.49
CA ILE A 310 17.89 -0.65 -12.91
C ILE A 310 18.50 0.43 -13.80
N LEU A 311 18.29 1.70 -13.49
CA LEU A 311 18.83 2.80 -14.29
C LEU A 311 20.36 2.94 -14.19
N HIS A 312 20.95 2.44 -13.11
CA HIS A 312 22.40 2.48 -12.89
C HIS A 312 23.10 1.15 -13.20
N GLY A 313 22.36 0.06 -13.42
CA GLY A 313 22.92 -1.28 -13.54
C GLY A 313 23.69 -1.73 -12.28
N ASN A 314 23.31 -1.22 -11.10
CA ASN A 314 24.01 -1.47 -9.84
C ASN A 314 23.02 -1.72 -8.69
N THR A 315 23.23 -2.81 -7.94
CA THR A 315 22.38 -3.29 -6.85
C THR A 315 23.00 -3.11 -5.46
N GLU A 316 24.21 -2.56 -5.32
CA GLU A 316 24.92 -2.45 -4.02
C GLU A 316 24.06 -1.78 -2.95
N THR A 317 23.49 -0.62 -3.25
CA THR A 317 22.61 0.10 -2.30
C THR A 317 21.30 -0.64 -2.02
N LEU A 318 20.74 -1.31 -3.03
CA LEU A 318 19.53 -2.13 -2.89
C LEU A 318 19.80 -3.36 -1.99
N THR A 319 20.92 -4.06 -2.21
CA THR A 319 21.37 -5.21 -1.41
C THR A 319 21.67 -4.79 0.02
N ALA A 320 22.44 -3.72 0.21
CA ALA A 320 22.77 -3.21 1.55
C ALA A 320 21.51 -2.82 2.34
N TRP A 321 20.53 -2.16 1.71
CA TRP A 321 19.25 -1.89 2.35
C TRP A 321 18.46 -3.18 2.64
N ALA A 322 18.38 -4.10 1.68
CA ALA A 322 17.62 -5.33 1.83
C ALA A 322 18.15 -6.21 2.98
N GLU A 323 19.47 -6.25 3.20
CA GLU A 323 20.10 -6.93 4.34
C GLU A 323 19.69 -6.36 5.70
N THR A 324 19.20 -5.11 5.77
CA THR A 324 18.69 -4.52 7.01
C THR A 324 17.26 -4.94 7.35
N LEU A 325 16.55 -5.56 6.40
CA LEU A 325 15.16 -5.94 6.59
C LEU A 325 15.04 -7.00 7.69
N THR A 326 14.30 -6.67 8.73
CA THR A 326 13.98 -7.55 9.84
C THR A 326 12.50 -7.47 10.17
N LEU A 327 11.95 -8.56 10.70
CA LEU A 327 10.57 -8.61 11.17
C LEU A 327 10.58 -8.84 12.68
N PRO A 328 9.77 -8.11 13.47
CA PRO A 328 9.74 -8.27 14.92
C PRO A 328 9.13 -9.60 15.38
N SER A 329 8.37 -10.28 14.51
CA SER A 329 7.78 -11.59 14.75
C SER A 329 7.56 -12.35 13.44
N ASN A 330 7.16 -13.63 13.53
CA ASN A 330 6.75 -14.45 12.40
C ASN A 330 5.25 -14.31 12.03
N LYS A 331 4.58 -13.25 12.48
CA LYS A 331 3.16 -12.98 12.25
C LYS A 331 2.90 -11.70 11.45
N VAL A 332 3.96 -10.99 11.11
CA VAL A 332 3.90 -9.79 10.30
C VAL A 332 4.73 -9.99 9.04
N CYS A 333 4.41 -9.25 7.99
CA CYS A 333 5.18 -9.32 6.75
C CYS A 333 5.12 -7.99 5.99
N PHE A 334 6.06 -7.77 5.08
CA PHE A 334 6.01 -6.62 4.18
C PHE A 334 4.92 -6.79 3.12
N PHE A 335 4.38 -5.65 2.67
CA PHE A 335 3.58 -5.55 1.47
C PHE A 335 4.44 -4.95 0.35
N ASN A 336 4.93 -5.82 -0.55
CA ASN A 336 5.91 -5.49 -1.57
C ASN A 336 5.21 -5.00 -2.83
N PHE A 337 5.49 -3.79 -3.25
CA PHE A 337 4.87 -3.19 -4.43
C PHE A 337 5.92 -2.39 -5.21
N THR A 338 5.64 -2.09 -6.47
CA THR A 338 6.49 -1.23 -7.30
C THR A 338 5.80 0.07 -7.69
N ALA A 339 4.48 0.09 -7.72
CA ALA A 339 3.70 1.26 -8.10
C ALA A 339 2.39 1.30 -7.31
N SER A 340 1.83 2.48 -7.15
CA SER A 340 0.53 2.67 -6.50
C SER A 340 -0.22 3.78 -7.22
N HIS A 341 -1.39 4.13 -6.69
CA HIS A 341 -2.13 5.30 -7.15
C HIS A 341 -1.40 6.61 -6.85
N ASP A 342 -0.58 6.65 -5.80
CA ASP A 342 0.27 7.79 -5.51
C ASP A 342 1.55 7.77 -6.33
N GLY A 343 2.30 8.88 -6.30
CA GLY A 343 3.62 8.90 -6.91
C GLY A 343 4.61 8.06 -6.09
N ILE A 344 5.76 7.78 -6.67
CA ILE A 344 6.85 7.07 -6.00
C ILE A 344 7.52 8.04 -5.03
N GLY A 345 7.29 7.83 -3.73
CA GLY A 345 7.86 8.67 -2.68
C GLY A 345 9.38 8.57 -2.60
N LEU A 346 10.03 9.72 -2.35
CA LEU A 346 11.48 9.80 -2.16
C LEU A 346 11.89 9.91 -0.68
N ARG A 347 10.94 10.18 0.23
CA ARG A 347 11.19 10.12 1.68
C ARG A 347 11.67 8.75 2.19
N PRO A 348 11.14 7.61 1.70
CA PRO A 348 11.52 6.28 2.17
C PRO A 348 13.01 5.95 1.96
N VAL A 349 13.65 6.59 0.98
CA VAL A 349 15.07 6.40 0.64
C VAL A 349 16.00 7.46 1.24
N LYS A 350 15.47 8.43 2.01
CA LYS A 350 16.33 9.36 2.76
C LYS A 350 17.19 8.58 3.75
N GLY A 351 18.51 8.78 3.69
CA GLY A 351 19.48 8.04 4.49
C GLY A 351 19.87 6.67 3.91
N ILE A 352 19.28 6.27 2.77
CA ILE A 352 19.68 5.09 1.99
C ILE A 352 20.40 5.55 0.71
N LEU A 353 19.79 6.48 -0.03
CA LEU A 353 20.42 7.19 -1.14
C LEU A 353 20.93 8.55 -0.66
N SER A 354 22.05 8.99 -1.23
CA SER A 354 22.53 10.36 -1.06
C SER A 354 21.67 11.37 -1.83
N ASP A 355 21.68 12.63 -1.40
CA ASP A 355 20.93 13.69 -2.08
C ASP A 355 21.34 13.84 -3.56
N ALA A 356 22.62 13.60 -3.88
CA ALA A 356 23.12 13.64 -5.26
C ALA A 356 22.60 12.47 -6.12
N GLU A 357 22.43 11.27 -5.54
CA GLU A 357 21.81 10.14 -6.23
C GLU A 357 20.31 10.40 -6.46
N ILE A 358 19.63 11.00 -5.49
CA ILE A 358 18.22 11.40 -5.62
C ILE A 358 18.07 12.45 -6.71
N GLU A 359 18.90 13.49 -6.73
CA GLU A 359 18.88 14.53 -7.77
C GLU A 359 19.09 13.93 -9.16
N LYS A 360 20.11 13.08 -9.32
CA LYS A 360 20.38 12.39 -10.59
C LYS A 360 19.21 11.51 -11.03
N LEU A 361 18.61 10.76 -10.11
CA LEU A 361 17.42 9.96 -10.38
C LEU A 361 16.27 10.84 -10.87
N THR A 362 16.03 11.99 -10.22
CA THR A 362 14.94 12.89 -10.62
C THR A 362 15.13 13.47 -12.03
N LEU A 363 16.37 13.83 -12.39
CA LEU A 363 16.69 14.31 -13.74
C LEU A 363 16.43 13.23 -14.80
N MET A 364 16.84 11.97 -14.55
CA MET A 364 16.54 10.86 -15.46
C MET A 364 15.04 10.65 -15.65
N ILE A 365 14.27 10.76 -14.57
CA ILE A 365 12.82 10.61 -14.63
C ILE A 365 12.18 11.73 -15.46
N GLU A 366 12.66 12.97 -15.36
CA GLU A 366 12.19 14.07 -16.21
C GLU A 366 12.53 13.84 -17.69
N GLU A 367 13.72 13.32 -17.99
CA GLU A 367 14.10 12.88 -19.35
C GLU A 367 13.17 11.77 -19.87
N HIS A 368 12.67 10.91 -18.97
CA HIS A 368 11.67 9.88 -19.31
C HIS A 368 10.23 10.44 -19.45
N GLY A 369 10.06 11.75 -19.28
CA GLY A 369 8.76 12.43 -19.33
C GLY A 369 7.94 12.30 -18.05
N GLY A 370 8.54 11.87 -16.94
CA GLY A 370 7.95 11.95 -15.61
C GLY A 370 7.97 13.37 -15.05
N LEU A 371 7.30 13.57 -13.91
CA LEU A 371 7.17 14.87 -13.24
C LEU A 371 7.56 14.75 -11.76
N ILE A 372 8.26 15.74 -11.23
CA ILE A 372 8.71 15.74 -9.83
C ILE A 372 7.87 16.70 -9.01
N SER A 373 7.31 16.20 -7.91
CA SER A 373 6.71 17.04 -6.87
C SER A 373 7.78 17.41 -5.85
N TYR A 374 7.84 18.69 -5.49
CA TYR A 374 8.78 19.21 -4.49
C TYR A 374 8.08 19.55 -3.18
N ARG A 375 8.85 19.54 -2.09
CA ARG A 375 8.42 20.04 -0.79
C ARG A 375 9.35 21.16 -0.33
N THR A 376 8.77 22.19 0.29
CA THR A 376 9.53 23.24 0.97
C THR A 376 9.97 22.77 2.35
N GLU A 377 11.27 22.84 2.61
CA GLU A 377 11.89 22.54 3.90
C GLU A 377 11.77 23.75 4.87
N PRO A 378 11.99 23.57 6.19
CA PRO A 378 11.87 24.65 7.17
C PRO A 378 12.78 25.87 6.91
N ASP A 379 13.90 25.65 6.23
CA ASP A 379 14.85 26.71 5.84
C ASP A 379 14.48 27.42 4.52
N GLY A 380 13.38 27.01 3.88
CA GLY A 380 12.89 27.57 2.62
C GLY A 380 13.48 26.94 1.37
N THR A 381 14.36 25.95 1.49
CA THR A 381 14.86 25.17 0.35
C THR A 381 13.79 24.21 -0.17
N GLU A 382 13.90 23.80 -1.44
CA GLU A 382 13.03 22.78 -2.03
C GLU A 382 13.78 21.48 -2.20
N SER A 383 13.16 20.38 -1.78
CA SER A 383 13.68 19.02 -1.96
C SER A 383 12.69 18.16 -2.77
N PRO A 384 13.18 17.28 -3.66
CA PRO A 384 12.33 16.30 -4.33
C PRO A 384 11.58 15.44 -3.32
N TYR A 385 10.28 15.34 -3.48
CA TYR A 385 9.40 14.63 -2.55
C TYR A 385 8.80 13.36 -3.17
N GLU A 386 8.37 13.43 -4.43
CA GLU A 386 7.62 12.37 -5.09
C GLU A 386 7.85 12.39 -6.60
N ILE A 387 8.14 11.22 -7.19
CA ILE A 387 8.20 10.98 -8.63
C ILE A 387 6.80 10.62 -9.13
N ASN A 388 6.30 11.35 -10.12
CA ASN A 388 5.05 11.05 -10.82
C ASN A 388 5.40 10.52 -12.21
N CYS A 389 5.32 9.20 -12.37
CA CYS A 389 5.61 8.52 -13.61
C CYS A 389 4.88 7.16 -13.61
N SER A 390 4.46 6.70 -14.79
CA SER A 390 4.10 5.30 -14.98
C SER A 390 5.36 4.46 -14.77
N TYR A 391 5.26 3.40 -13.97
CA TYR A 391 6.46 2.69 -13.49
C TYR A 391 7.30 2.10 -14.62
N ILE A 392 6.66 1.61 -15.68
CA ILE A 392 7.34 1.10 -16.88
C ILE A 392 8.14 2.19 -17.63
N ASP A 393 7.69 3.44 -17.58
CA ASP A 393 8.40 4.61 -18.13
C ASP A 393 9.52 5.08 -17.20
N ALA A 394 9.32 4.99 -15.88
CA ALA A 394 10.38 5.29 -14.93
C ALA A 394 11.63 4.43 -15.17
N LEU A 395 11.47 3.19 -15.66
CA LEU A 395 12.55 2.25 -15.92
C LEU A 395 13.18 2.36 -17.31
N THR A 396 12.59 3.09 -18.26
CA THR A 396 12.99 3.00 -19.68
C THR A 396 12.70 4.29 -20.43
N HIS A 397 13.75 4.86 -21.03
CA HIS A 397 13.68 6.10 -21.79
C HIS A 397 12.69 5.97 -22.98
N PRO A 398 11.95 7.03 -23.36
CA PRO A 398 10.97 6.99 -24.44
C PRO A 398 11.52 6.47 -25.79
N ASP A 399 12.78 6.79 -26.09
CA ASP A 399 13.46 6.36 -27.33
C ASP A 399 13.93 4.90 -27.32
N GLU A 400 13.88 4.21 -26.17
CA GLU A 400 14.25 2.81 -26.06
C GLU A 400 13.09 1.87 -26.47
N SER A 401 13.46 0.71 -27.01
CA SER A 401 12.51 -0.27 -27.55
C SER A 401 11.57 -0.88 -26.50
N ASP A 402 10.38 -1.29 -26.92
CA ASP A 402 9.43 -2.01 -26.06
C ASP A 402 9.97 -3.35 -25.55
N LEU A 403 10.89 -4.00 -26.29
CA LEU A 403 11.53 -5.22 -25.81
C LEU A 403 12.34 -4.97 -24.54
N LEU A 404 13.16 -3.91 -24.54
CA LEU A 404 13.96 -3.54 -23.37
C LEU A 404 13.08 -3.10 -22.20
N ARG A 405 12.02 -2.36 -22.52
CA ARG A 405 10.99 -1.92 -21.57
C ARG A 405 10.32 -3.09 -20.86
N ILE A 406 9.90 -4.10 -21.61
CA ILE A 406 9.31 -5.33 -21.08
C ILE A 406 10.33 -6.06 -20.18
N LYS A 407 11.58 -6.17 -20.62
CA LYS A 407 12.65 -6.81 -19.83
C LYS A 407 12.85 -6.13 -18.48
N ARG A 408 13.07 -4.81 -18.46
CA ARG A 408 13.29 -4.04 -17.22
C ARG A 408 12.05 -4.05 -16.31
N MET A 409 10.86 -3.95 -16.90
CA MET A 409 9.61 -4.02 -16.15
C MET A 409 9.44 -5.40 -15.49
N LEU A 410 9.58 -6.49 -16.25
CA LEU A 410 9.47 -7.85 -15.71
C LEU A 410 10.56 -8.17 -14.70
N LEU A 411 11.79 -7.65 -14.89
CA LEU A 411 12.85 -7.73 -13.90
C LEU A 411 12.39 -7.11 -12.57
N SER A 412 11.92 -5.86 -12.60
CA SER A 412 11.46 -5.17 -11.39
C SER A 412 10.26 -5.87 -10.74
N GLN A 413 9.27 -6.30 -11.53
CA GLN A 413 8.09 -7.01 -11.04
C GLN A 413 8.47 -8.38 -10.45
N GLY A 414 9.38 -9.12 -11.11
CA GLY A 414 9.87 -10.41 -10.63
C GLY A 414 10.72 -10.28 -9.37
N THR A 415 11.50 -9.20 -9.22
CA THR A 415 12.17 -8.89 -7.95
C THR A 415 11.15 -8.64 -6.83
N ALA A 416 10.13 -7.81 -7.08
CA ALA A 416 9.08 -7.55 -6.08
C ALA A 416 8.29 -8.82 -5.69
N LEU A 417 8.04 -9.73 -6.64
CA LEU A 417 7.44 -11.05 -6.36
C LEU A 417 8.36 -11.96 -5.54
N ALA A 418 9.68 -11.82 -5.64
CA ALA A 418 10.64 -12.64 -4.91
C ALA A 418 10.97 -12.09 -3.51
N MET A 419 10.71 -10.80 -3.25
CA MET A 419 10.92 -10.19 -1.94
C MET A 419 10.08 -10.86 -0.84
N PRO A 420 10.59 -10.96 0.41
CA PRO A 420 9.84 -11.53 1.54
C PRO A 420 8.59 -10.70 1.85
N GLY A 421 7.42 -11.35 1.82
CA GLY A 421 6.12 -10.73 2.06
C GLY A 421 5.08 -10.98 0.97
N VAL A 422 4.01 -10.18 1.02
CA VAL A 422 2.86 -10.27 0.11
C VAL A 422 3.03 -9.25 -1.02
N PRO A 423 2.96 -9.66 -2.31
CA PRO A 423 3.03 -8.74 -3.43
C PRO A 423 1.72 -7.96 -3.65
N GLY A 424 1.85 -6.65 -3.79
CA GLY A 424 0.84 -5.71 -4.24
C GLY A 424 1.11 -5.27 -5.68
N ILE A 425 0.20 -5.62 -6.58
CA ILE A 425 0.32 -5.36 -8.02
C ILE A 425 -0.64 -4.24 -8.39
N TYR A 426 -0.11 -3.09 -8.80
CA TYR A 426 -0.96 -2.02 -9.32
C TYR A 426 -1.44 -2.35 -10.73
N PHE A 427 -2.71 -2.05 -11.03
CA PHE A 427 -3.34 -2.40 -12.31
C PHE A 427 -2.49 -2.01 -13.53
N HIS A 428 -1.91 -0.81 -13.52
CA HIS A 428 -1.08 -0.32 -14.62
C HIS A 428 0.20 -1.15 -14.84
N SER A 429 0.70 -1.85 -13.82
CA SER A 429 1.82 -2.79 -13.96
C SER A 429 1.43 -4.09 -14.67
N LEU A 430 0.15 -4.50 -14.64
CA LEU A 430 -0.32 -5.70 -15.35
C LEU A 430 -0.29 -5.50 -16.86
N VAL A 431 -0.67 -4.32 -17.33
CA VAL A 431 -0.86 -4.02 -18.75
C VAL A 431 0.22 -3.10 -19.32
N GLY A 432 1.26 -2.78 -18.55
CA GLY A 432 2.39 -1.98 -19.01
C GLY A 432 2.02 -0.56 -19.46
N SER A 433 1.12 0.10 -18.73
CA SER A 433 0.62 1.43 -19.07
C SER A 433 1.72 2.48 -19.14
N ARG A 434 1.68 3.32 -20.18
CA ARG A 434 2.64 4.41 -20.42
C ARG A 434 2.22 5.67 -19.65
N ASN A 435 3.06 6.70 -19.66
CA ASN A 435 2.76 8.01 -19.06
C ASN A 435 1.49 8.64 -19.68
N TYR A 436 0.47 8.88 -18.87
CA TYR A 436 -0.78 9.51 -19.27
C TYR A 436 -0.69 11.05 -19.22
N GLN A 437 0.11 11.60 -20.14
CA GLN A 437 0.39 13.04 -20.22
C GLN A 437 -0.88 13.88 -20.39
N ASP A 438 -1.84 13.38 -21.16
CA ASP A 438 -3.09 14.11 -21.36
C ASP A 438 -3.90 14.18 -20.06
N GLY A 439 -3.88 13.15 -19.20
CA GLY A 439 -4.49 13.22 -17.88
C GLY A 439 -3.92 14.34 -17.01
N VAL A 440 -2.60 14.52 -17.03
CA VAL A 440 -1.95 15.63 -16.31
C VAL A 440 -2.43 16.97 -16.85
N LYS A 441 -2.45 17.15 -18.18
CA LYS A 441 -2.90 18.42 -18.81
C LYS A 441 -4.36 18.75 -18.47
N HIS A 442 -5.24 17.76 -18.45
CA HIS A 442 -6.67 17.98 -18.17
C HIS A 442 -6.94 18.28 -16.71
N THR A 443 -6.22 17.62 -15.79
CA THR A 443 -6.47 17.72 -14.34
C THR A 443 -5.63 18.79 -13.65
N GLY A 444 -4.46 19.13 -14.20
CA GLY A 444 -3.45 19.95 -13.54
C GLY A 444 -2.75 19.23 -12.36
N ILE A 445 -2.94 17.93 -12.21
CA ILE A 445 -2.40 17.12 -11.10
C ILE A 445 -1.37 16.14 -11.66
N ASN A 446 -0.12 16.22 -11.16
CA ASN A 446 0.98 15.37 -11.63
C ASN A 446 0.67 13.87 -11.50
N ARG A 447 0.05 13.45 -10.40
CA ARG A 447 -0.30 12.04 -10.13
C ARG A 447 -1.23 11.44 -11.19
N SER A 448 -1.98 12.24 -11.95
CA SER A 448 -2.83 11.75 -13.04
C SER A 448 -2.05 11.00 -14.12
N ILE A 449 -0.72 11.20 -14.20
CA ILE A 449 0.15 10.54 -15.16
C ILE A 449 0.13 9.00 -15.08
N ASN A 450 -0.19 8.42 -13.91
CA ASN A 450 -0.24 6.98 -13.67
C ASN A 450 -1.65 6.46 -13.27
N ARG A 451 -2.70 7.21 -13.65
CA ARG A 451 -4.11 6.94 -13.27
C ARG A 451 -5.07 6.89 -14.48
N GLU A 452 -4.57 6.57 -15.66
CA GLU A 452 -5.39 6.45 -16.87
C GLU A 452 -6.54 5.46 -16.65
N LYS A 453 -7.76 5.83 -17.05
CA LYS A 453 -8.93 4.94 -16.99
C LYS A 453 -9.15 4.34 -18.36
N TYR A 454 -9.34 3.02 -18.43
CA TYR A 454 -9.49 2.32 -19.70
C TYR A 454 -10.96 2.09 -20.05
N ASN A 455 -11.31 2.34 -21.31
CA ASN A 455 -12.49 1.70 -21.88
C ASN A 455 -12.21 0.19 -22.00
N ALA A 456 -13.08 -0.63 -21.43
CA ALA A 456 -12.83 -2.07 -21.32
C ALA A 456 -12.76 -2.75 -22.69
N ASP A 457 -13.58 -2.35 -23.67
CA ASP A 457 -13.59 -2.97 -24.99
C ASP A 457 -12.31 -2.62 -25.77
N TRP A 458 -11.81 -1.39 -25.61
CA TRP A 458 -10.51 -1.01 -26.16
C TRP A 458 -9.37 -1.83 -25.54
N LEU A 459 -9.35 -1.96 -24.21
CA LEU A 459 -8.31 -2.72 -23.53
C LEU A 459 -8.35 -4.21 -23.91
N GLU A 460 -9.54 -4.81 -24.00
CA GLU A 460 -9.71 -6.20 -24.47
C GLU A 460 -9.18 -6.38 -25.90
N ASN A 461 -9.39 -5.39 -26.78
CA ASN A 461 -8.81 -5.41 -28.12
C ASN A 461 -7.27 -5.41 -28.04
N GLU A 462 -6.67 -4.53 -27.25
CA GLU A 462 -5.20 -4.49 -27.07
C GLU A 462 -4.65 -5.81 -26.53
N LEU A 463 -5.36 -6.42 -25.57
CA LEU A 463 -5.00 -7.71 -24.98
C LEU A 463 -5.26 -8.91 -25.89
N SER A 464 -5.95 -8.73 -27.02
CA SER A 464 -6.16 -9.79 -28.02
C SER A 464 -5.01 -9.89 -29.04
N VAL A 465 -4.20 -8.83 -29.18
CA VAL A 465 -3.14 -8.74 -30.19
C VAL A 465 -1.82 -9.32 -29.66
N GLN A 466 -1.39 -10.45 -30.23
CA GLN A 466 -0.12 -11.08 -29.88
C GLN A 466 1.07 -10.17 -30.22
N GLY A 467 2.04 -10.08 -29.31
CA GLY A 467 3.22 -9.23 -29.44
C GLY A 467 3.00 -7.75 -29.12
N ASN A 468 1.76 -7.32 -28.84
CA ASN A 468 1.49 -6.01 -28.27
C ASN A 468 2.12 -5.91 -26.86
N LEU A 469 2.59 -4.72 -26.47
CA LEU A 469 3.14 -4.42 -25.16
C LEU A 469 2.18 -4.87 -24.03
N ALA A 470 0.91 -4.46 -24.08
CA ALA A 470 -0.05 -4.76 -23.02
C ALA A 470 -0.31 -6.26 -22.88
N LYS A 471 -0.47 -6.97 -23.99
CA LYS A 471 -0.66 -8.43 -24.01
C LYS A 471 0.59 -9.16 -23.50
N THR A 472 1.76 -8.76 -23.97
CA THR A 472 3.04 -9.38 -23.57
C THR A 472 3.30 -9.18 -22.07
N MET A 473 3.03 -7.98 -21.55
CA MET A 473 3.12 -7.69 -20.12
C MET A 473 2.16 -8.55 -19.30
N LEU A 474 0.87 -8.57 -19.67
CA LEU A 474 -0.14 -9.32 -18.93
C LEU A 474 0.19 -10.81 -18.87
N ASP A 475 0.50 -11.44 -20.01
CA ASP A 475 0.77 -12.87 -20.07
C ASP A 475 2.06 -13.24 -19.34
N SER A 476 3.12 -12.46 -19.52
CA SER A 476 4.41 -12.70 -18.87
C SER A 476 4.31 -12.53 -17.35
N TYR A 477 3.59 -11.50 -16.90
CA TYR A 477 3.44 -11.26 -15.47
C TYR A 477 2.53 -12.30 -14.81
N LYS A 478 1.42 -12.69 -15.46
CA LYS A 478 0.58 -13.82 -15.00
C LYS A 478 1.38 -15.10 -14.84
N ARG A 479 2.30 -15.38 -15.76
CA ARG A 479 3.21 -16.54 -15.65
C ARG A 479 4.09 -16.45 -14.41
N LEU A 480 4.75 -15.31 -14.16
CA LEU A 480 5.59 -15.11 -12.97
C LEU A 480 4.78 -15.27 -11.67
N ILE A 481 3.58 -14.70 -11.61
CA ILE A 481 2.69 -14.80 -10.45
C ILE A 481 2.27 -16.25 -10.20
N SER A 482 1.93 -16.99 -11.26
CA SER A 482 1.55 -18.41 -11.16
C SER A 482 2.69 -19.28 -10.64
N ILE A 483 3.92 -19.03 -11.13
CA ILE A 483 5.11 -19.73 -10.66
C ILE A 483 5.32 -19.41 -9.19
N ARG A 484 5.37 -18.13 -8.79
CA ARG A 484 5.53 -17.72 -7.38
C ARG A 484 4.51 -18.41 -6.48
N SER A 485 3.23 -18.35 -6.86
CA SER A 485 2.11 -18.86 -6.03
C SER A 485 2.08 -20.38 -5.90
N SER A 486 2.91 -21.10 -6.67
CA SER A 486 3.05 -22.56 -6.62
C SER A 486 4.20 -23.02 -5.73
N GLU A 487 5.03 -22.11 -5.22
CA GLU A 487 6.24 -22.46 -4.47
C GLU A 487 6.14 -22.03 -3.01
N ALA A 488 6.12 -23.02 -2.11
CA ALA A 488 5.99 -22.79 -0.66
C ALA A 488 7.13 -21.92 -0.09
N ALA A 489 8.29 -21.90 -0.76
CA ALA A 489 9.41 -21.04 -0.38
C ALA A 489 9.06 -19.55 -0.36
N PHE A 490 8.09 -19.09 -1.18
CA PHE A 490 7.65 -17.69 -1.21
C PHE A 490 6.59 -17.36 -0.15
N ASN A 491 6.39 -18.23 0.85
CA ASN A 491 5.49 -17.94 1.95
C ASN A 491 5.93 -16.66 2.68
N PRO A 492 5.03 -15.69 2.94
CA PRO A 492 5.38 -14.39 3.52
C PRO A 492 5.98 -14.47 4.94
N PHE A 493 5.81 -15.60 5.63
CA PHE A 493 6.38 -15.85 6.96
C PHE A 493 7.55 -16.84 6.95
N GLY A 494 8.05 -17.18 5.76
CA GLY A 494 9.26 -17.96 5.56
C GLY A 494 10.52 -17.20 5.96
N MET A 495 11.67 -17.89 5.92
CA MET A 495 12.96 -17.27 6.15
C MET A 495 13.53 -16.71 4.85
N PHE A 496 14.23 -15.59 4.94
CA PHE A 496 14.91 -14.99 3.81
C PHE A 496 16.34 -14.58 4.14
N ARG A 497 17.19 -14.56 3.12
CA ARG A 497 18.57 -14.09 3.18
C ARG A 497 18.95 -13.43 1.87
N PHE A 498 19.73 -12.36 1.94
CA PHE A 498 20.30 -11.70 0.76
C PHE A 498 21.77 -12.08 0.61
N TYR A 499 22.24 -12.10 -0.64
CA TYR A 499 23.62 -12.40 -0.99
C TYR A 499 24.22 -11.28 -1.85
N ASP A 500 25.39 -10.81 -1.45
CA ASP A 500 26.23 -9.91 -2.25
C ASP A 500 27.21 -10.75 -3.08
N LEU A 501 26.82 -11.10 -4.32
CA LEU A 501 27.61 -11.94 -5.22
C LEU A 501 28.30 -11.15 -6.34
N ASP A 502 27.67 -10.09 -6.82
CA ASP A 502 28.17 -9.18 -7.86
C ASP A 502 27.35 -7.88 -7.78
N PRO A 503 27.96 -6.69 -7.96
CA PRO A 503 27.26 -5.40 -7.85
C PRO A 503 26.18 -5.18 -8.90
N ARG A 504 26.05 -6.05 -9.91
CA ARG A 504 24.99 -6.01 -10.93
C ARG A 504 23.85 -7.00 -10.64
N LEU A 505 24.01 -7.88 -9.65
CA LEU A 505 23.04 -8.90 -9.29
C LEU A 505 22.33 -8.55 -7.98
N PHE A 506 21.02 -8.73 -7.95
CA PHE A 506 20.27 -8.79 -6.71
C PHE A 506 19.88 -10.25 -6.46
N VAL A 507 20.28 -10.78 -5.31
CA VAL A 507 20.16 -12.21 -5.00
C VAL A 507 19.46 -12.42 -3.66
N ILE A 508 18.35 -13.16 -3.70
CA ILE A 508 17.50 -13.46 -2.54
C ILE A 508 17.37 -14.97 -2.42
N GLU A 509 17.69 -15.53 -1.26
CA GLU A 509 17.25 -16.86 -0.85
C GLU A 509 15.98 -16.73 -0.02
N GLN A 510 14.96 -17.49 -0.41
CA GLN A 510 13.70 -17.65 0.30
C GLN A 510 13.55 -19.12 0.71
N ARG A 511 13.07 -19.36 1.91
CA ARG A 511 12.82 -20.70 2.47
C ARG A 511 11.42 -20.76 3.05
N ASP A 512 10.77 -21.89 2.86
CA ASP A 512 9.43 -22.10 3.40
C ASP A 512 9.46 -22.21 4.94
N ILE A 513 8.28 -22.20 5.56
CA ILE A 513 8.14 -22.26 7.03
C ILE A 513 8.74 -23.55 7.61
N SER A 514 8.68 -24.67 6.87
CA SER A 514 9.27 -25.94 7.29
C SER A 514 10.78 -26.01 7.10
N GLU A 515 11.37 -25.05 6.39
CA GLU A 515 12.76 -25.09 5.93
C GLU A 515 13.09 -26.40 5.18
N GLU A 516 12.18 -26.87 4.33
CA GLU A 516 12.37 -28.05 3.47
C GLU A 516 12.66 -27.64 2.01
N GLU A 517 12.01 -26.57 1.57
CA GLU A 517 12.13 -26.01 0.23
C GLU A 517 12.82 -24.64 0.26
N ARG A 518 13.65 -24.38 -0.75
CA ARG A 518 14.24 -23.06 -0.96
C ARG A 518 14.11 -22.63 -2.42
N VAL A 519 14.06 -21.33 -2.62
CA VAL A 519 14.25 -20.70 -3.93
C VAL A 519 15.34 -19.64 -3.80
N LEU A 520 16.38 -19.75 -4.63
CA LEU A 520 17.38 -18.71 -4.82
C LEU A 520 17.00 -17.91 -6.07
N ALA A 521 16.52 -16.69 -5.88
CA ALA A 521 16.18 -15.77 -6.95
C ALA A 521 17.41 -14.91 -7.30
N LEU A 522 17.89 -15.01 -8.54
CA LEU A 522 18.95 -14.20 -9.09
C LEU A 522 18.36 -13.26 -10.14
N HIS A 523 18.67 -11.97 -10.01
CA HIS A 523 18.15 -10.92 -10.89
C HIS A 523 19.33 -10.07 -11.40
N ASN A 524 19.57 -10.04 -12.72
CA ASN A 524 20.59 -9.18 -13.31
C ASN A 524 20.00 -7.80 -13.62
N PHE A 525 20.54 -6.74 -13.02
CA PHE A 525 20.05 -5.37 -13.18
C PHE A 525 20.80 -4.59 -14.26
N SER A 526 21.80 -5.20 -14.89
CA SER A 526 22.64 -4.57 -15.92
C SER A 526 22.26 -4.97 -17.35
N ASP A 527 22.81 -4.23 -18.31
CA ASP A 527 22.83 -4.56 -19.73
C ASP A 527 23.98 -5.50 -20.13
N GLU A 528 24.74 -6.02 -19.16
CA GLU A 528 25.86 -6.93 -19.36
C GLU A 528 25.49 -8.36 -18.97
N THR A 529 26.15 -9.35 -19.59
CA THR A 529 26.10 -10.74 -19.12
C THR A 529 26.93 -10.87 -17.85
N VAL A 530 26.36 -11.50 -16.81
CA VAL A 530 27.01 -11.67 -15.51
C VAL A 530 27.10 -13.14 -15.16
N THR A 531 28.28 -13.58 -14.70
CA THR A 531 28.49 -14.93 -14.18
C THR A 531 28.83 -14.85 -12.70
N CYS A 532 28.13 -15.62 -11.87
CA CYS A 532 28.40 -15.73 -10.44
C CYS A 532 28.47 -17.19 -10.00
N SER A 533 29.14 -17.44 -8.87
CA SER A 533 29.13 -18.75 -8.22
C SER A 533 28.02 -18.80 -7.17
N ILE A 534 27.20 -19.84 -7.21
CA ILE A 534 26.24 -20.14 -6.15
C ILE A 534 27.00 -20.35 -4.82
N PRO A 535 26.50 -19.84 -3.68
CA PRO A 535 27.10 -20.08 -2.37
C PRO A 535 27.25 -21.57 -2.02
N GLU A 536 28.35 -21.95 -1.36
CA GLU A 536 28.67 -23.35 -1.06
C GLU A 536 27.66 -24.01 -0.10
N GLU A 537 27.01 -23.21 0.76
CA GLU A 537 25.96 -23.70 1.66
C GLU A 537 24.65 -24.09 0.95
N ILE A 538 24.50 -23.74 -0.33
CA ILE A 538 23.34 -24.10 -1.15
C ILE A 538 23.63 -25.44 -1.83
N MET A 539 22.71 -26.39 -1.72
CA MET A 539 22.87 -27.71 -2.32
C MET A 539 22.48 -27.71 -3.80
N LEU A 540 23.22 -28.50 -4.58
CA LEU A 540 22.90 -28.81 -5.97
C LEU A 540 22.23 -30.20 -6.06
N PRO A 541 21.46 -30.49 -7.13
CA PRO A 541 21.16 -29.60 -8.25
C PRO A 541 20.03 -28.61 -7.93
N LEU A 542 19.98 -27.50 -8.67
CA LEU A 542 18.91 -26.50 -8.56
C LEU A 542 18.09 -26.47 -9.83
N ASN A 543 16.76 -26.36 -9.72
CA ASN A 543 15.88 -26.27 -10.88
C ASN A 543 15.43 -24.84 -11.13
N ASP A 544 15.71 -24.29 -12.31
CA ASP A 544 15.19 -22.97 -12.68
C ASP A 544 13.69 -23.04 -12.99
N LEU A 545 12.89 -22.39 -12.15
CA LEU A 545 11.45 -22.33 -12.28
C LEU A 545 10.99 -21.44 -13.44
N LEU A 546 11.86 -20.52 -13.91
CA LEU A 546 11.52 -19.56 -14.97
C LEU A 546 11.82 -20.07 -16.37
N SER A 547 12.62 -21.11 -16.53
CA SER A 547 12.91 -21.75 -17.82
C SER A 547 12.34 -23.18 -17.90
N ALA A 548 12.42 -23.77 -19.09
CA ALA A 548 11.99 -25.15 -19.33
C ALA A 548 13.17 -26.16 -19.24
N TYR A 549 14.35 -25.72 -18.82
CA TYR A 549 15.56 -26.55 -18.77
C TYR A 549 15.66 -27.36 -17.48
N GLU A 550 16.35 -28.50 -17.54
CA GLU A 550 16.56 -29.42 -16.42
C GLU A 550 17.55 -28.87 -15.38
N ALA A 551 17.56 -29.48 -14.20
CA ALA A 551 18.26 -29.03 -13.02
C ALA A 551 19.76 -28.75 -13.26
N ASP A 552 20.20 -27.56 -12.85
CA ASP A 552 21.58 -27.12 -12.94
C ASP A 552 22.43 -27.83 -11.89
N THR A 553 23.43 -28.55 -12.39
CA THR A 553 24.46 -29.23 -11.58
C THR A 553 25.74 -28.41 -11.47
N ALA A 554 25.84 -27.31 -12.22
CA ALA A 554 26.97 -26.40 -12.15
C ALA A 554 26.80 -25.44 -10.98
N ARG A 555 27.95 -25.04 -10.43
CA ARG A 555 28.02 -24.03 -9.39
C ARG A 555 28.09 -22.62 -9.97
N GLU A 556 28.62 -22.48 -11.18
CA GLU A 556 28.66 -21.22 -11.90
C GLU A 556 27.38 -21.05 -12.72
N VAL A 557 26.71 -19.91 -12.55
CA VAL A 557 25.48 -19.55 -13.25
C VAL A 557 25.71 -18.26 -14.01
N THR A 558 25.27 -18.21 -15.26
CA THR A 558 25.37 -17.04 -16.14
C THR A 558 23.98 -16.48 -16.43
N LEU A 559 23.80 -15.18 -16.20
CA LEU A 559 22.60 -14.43 -16.50
C LEU A 559 22.85 -13.45 -17.63
N GLU A 560 22.03 -13.51 -18.66
CA GLU A 560 21.98 -12.53 -19.75
C GLU A 560 21.48 -11.16 -19.25
N PRO A 561 21.68 -10.08 -20.04
CA PRO A 561 21.17 -8.76 -19.73
C PRO A 561 19.70 -8.74 -19.33
N TYR A 562 19.43 -8.23 -18.13
CA TYR A 562 18.09 -8.16 -17.50
C TYR A 562 17.40 -9.51 -17.27
N GLN A 563 18.13 -10.62 -17.28
CA GLN A 563 17.57 -11.95 -17.01
C GLN A 563 17.30 -12.15 -15.52
N MET A 564 16.30 -12.99 -15.24
CA MET A 564 16.02 -13.53 -13.92
C MET A 564 16.10 -15.06 -13.95
N MET A 565 16.52 -15.66 -12.84
CA MET A 565 16.45 -17.09 -12.61
C MET A 565 15.93 -17.35 -11.20
N TRP A 566 14.97 -18.27 -11.05
CA TRP A 566 14.46 -18.68 -9.73
C TRP A 566 14.83 -20.14 -9.51
N LEU A 567 15.94 -20.36 -8.83
CA LEU A 567 16.57 -21.67 -8.68
C LEU A 567 16.01 -22.38 -7.44
N LYS A 568 15.13 -23.36 -7.64
CA LYS A 568 14.55 -24.18 -6.59
C LYS A 568 15.52 -25.27 -6.14
N GLY A 569 15.67 -25.43 -4.83
CA GLY A 569 16.45 -26.50 -4.21
C GLY A 569 15.76 -27.08 -2.98
N ARG A 570 16.33 -28.15 -2.42
CA ARG A 570 15.93 -28.72 -1.13
C ARG A 570 16.93 -28.34 -0.04
N MET A 571 16.45 -28.30 1.19
CA MET A 571 17.28 -28.18 2.39
C MET A 571 17.83 -29.56 2.81
N ASN A 572 18.96 -29.58 3.55
CA ASN A 572 19.43 -30.81 4.19
C ASN A 572 18.43 -31.19 5.30
N THR A 573 17.69 -32.29 5.14
CA THR A 573 16.92 -32.92 6.23
C THR A 573 17.84 -33.53 7.27
#